data_AF-A0A1H3I2W1-F1
#
_entry.id   AF-A0A1H3I2W1-F1
#
_cell.length_a   1.000
_cell.length_b   1.000
_cell.length_c   1.000
_cell.angle_alpha   90.00
_cell.angle_beta   90.00
_cell.angle_gamma   90.00
#
_symmetry.space_group_name_H-M   'P 1'
#
loop_
_entity.id
_entity.type
_entity.pdbx_description
1 polymer ?
#
loop_
_entity_poly.entity_id
_entity_poly.type
_entity_poly.pdbx_seq_one_letter_code
_entity_poly.pdbx_strand_id
1 'polypeptide(L)'
;MKKTLSLLLIFNIILITATSCETSQSAQEAMKRTPSIQPVVSSMNEMIQQENQNDTLLQKMAASVEEAKLKTISNQKVTDLEQNMIPKVNQAKSQIAEYKKAVESVQERFKEVKQQVNKLTNPSIQQPAQRFLTDFETSIQTELSIATKYEELLQNQSEAIQAIIKSKPLPTDNSDQLVTEIDQLVSLFQEQVKKLNASYQKVLSV
;
A
#
# COMPACT_ATOMS: atom_id res chain seq x y z
N MET A 1 8.84 -18.05 -21.22
CA MET A 1 7.68 -18.29 -20.34
C MET A 1 6.95 -16.97 -20.15
N LYS A 2 5.69 -16.85 -20.59
CA LYS A 2 4.88 -15.65 -20.37
C LYS A 2 4.55 -15.60 -18.88
N LYS A 3 5.20 -14.71 -18.11
CA LYS A 3 4.77 -14.40 -16.75
C LYS A 3 3.45 -13.64 -16.88
N THR A 4 2.33 -14.33 -16.69
CA THR A 4 1.06 -13.68 -16.41
C THR A 4 1.27 -12.86 -15.14
N LEU A 5 1.06 -11.55 -15.25
CA LEU A 5 1.06 -10.61 -14.13
C LEU A 5 -0.09 -11.04 -13.20
N SER A 6 0.18 -11.92 -12.24
CA SER A 6 -0.79 -12.24 -11.20
C SER A 6 -0.79 -11.08 -10.21
N LEU A 7 -1.55 -10.05 -10.53
CA LEU A 7 -1.94 -8.94 -9.66
C LEU A 7 -2.91 -9.42 -8.56
N LEU A 8 -2.57 -10.51 -7.87
CA LEU A 8 -3.21 -10.87 -6.61
C LEU A 8 -2.46 -10.12 -5.50
N LEU A 9 -2.74 -8.83 -5.43
CA LEU A 9 -2.47 -7.98 -4.28
C LEU A 9 -3.45 -8.38 -3.17
N ILE A 10 -3.15 -9.50 -2.49
CA ILE A 10 -3.88 -9.95 -1.31
C ILE A 10 -3.11 -9.49 -0.08
N PHE A 11 -3.59 -8.45 0.59
CA PHE A 11 -3.07 -7.94 1.85
C PHE A 11 -3.78 -8.61 3.01
N ASN A 12 -3.39 -9.84 3.33
CA ASN A 12 -3.78 -10.39 4.62
C ASN A 12 -2.77 -9.93 5.68
N ILE A 13 -2.99 -8.72 6.24
CA ILE A 13 -2.58 -8.51 7.64
C ILE A 13 -3.52 -9.39 8.46
N ILE A 14 -3.07 -10.61 8.77
CA ILE A 14 -3.83 -11.55 9.60
C ILE A 14 -3.88 -10.94 11.01
N LEU A 15 -5.03 -10.35 11.34
CA LEU A 15 -5.42 -10.03 12.72
C LEU A 15 -5.50 -11.33 13.51
N ILE A 16 -4.38 -11.77 14.08
CA ILE A 16 -4.42 -12.75 15.16
C ILE A 16 -4.93 -11.99 16.37
N THR A 17 -6.22 -12.15 16.67
CA THR A 17 -6.81 -11.68 17.92
C THR A 17 -6.05 -12.32 19.07
N ALA A 18 -5.22 -11.55 19.77
CA ALA A 18 -4.63 -12.00 21.02
C ALA A 18 -5.76 -12.17 22.03
N THR A 19 -6.22 -13.41 22.22
CA THR A 19 -7.07 -13.78 23.35
C THR A 19 -6.27 -13.53 24.62
N SER A 20 -6.73 -12.53 25.39
CA SER A 20 -6.20 -12.17 26.70
C SER A 20 -6.10 -13.39 27.61
N CYS A 21 -4.88 -13.75 28.02
CA CYS A 21 -4.68 -14.73 29.08
C CYS A 21 -4.75 -13.99 30.43
N GLU A 22 -5.62 -14.47 31.32
CA GLU A 22 -5.90 -13.91 32.64
C GLU A 22 -4.62 -13.72 33.46
N THR A 23 -4.41 -12.51 34.01
CA THR A 23 -3.36 -12.27 35.00
C THR A 23 -3.97 -11.94 36.35
N SER A 24 -3.50 -12.68 37.36
CA SER A 24 -3.91 -12.64 38.77
C SER A 24 -3.74 -11.27 39.43
N GLN A 25 -4.58 -10.99 40.44
CA GLN A 25 -4.68 -9.74 41.22
C GLN A 25 -3.34 -9.13 41.69
N SER A 26 -2.28 -9.92 41.87
CA SER A 26 -0.94 -9.44 42.23
C SER A 26 -0.21 -8.67 41.12
N ALA A 27 -0.60 -8.81 39.85
CA ALA A 27 -0.04 -8.05 38.72
C ALA A 27 -0.71 -6.67 38.52
N GLN A 28 -1.95 -6.52 39.00
CA GLN A 28 -2.74 -5.28 38.86
C GLN A 28 -2.21 -4.11 39.70
N GLU A 29 -1.51 -4.38 40.81
CA GLU A 29 -0.93 -3.32 41.64
C GLU A 29 0.40 -2.78 41.11
N ALA A 30 1.18 -3.58 40.38
CA ALA A 30 2.40 -3.12 39.69
C ALA A 30 2.10 -2.36 38.38
N MET A 31 0.97 -2.65 37.72
CA MET A 31 0.53 -2.01 36.47
C MET A 31 0.02 -0.56 36.62
N LYS A 32 -0.27 -0.08 37.84
CA LYS A 32 -0.83 1.27 38.04
C LYS A 32 0.12 2.44 37.76
N ARG A 33 1.41 2.18 37.48
CA ARG A 33 2.42 3.25 37.22
C ARG A 33 3.13 3.14 35.88
N THR A 34 2.84 2.12 35.08
CA THR A 34 3.44 1.96 33.75
C THR A 34 2.42 2.42 32.71
N PRO A 35 2.77 3.29 31.74
CA PRO A 35 1.88 3.59 30.63
C PRO A 35 1.45 2.27 29.98
N SER A 36 0.16 1.93 30.11
CA SER A 36 -0.39 0.70 29.53
C SER A 36 -0.17 0.75 28.01
N ILE A 37 0.26 -0.36 27.40
CA ILE A 37 0.41 -0.46 25.95
C ILE A 37 -0.95 -0.49 25.23
N GLN A 38 -2.04 -0.76 25.96
CA GLN A 38 -3.35 -0.96 25.37
C GLN A 38 -3.83 0.17 24.44
N PRO A 39 -3.69 1.47 24.77
CA PRO A 39 -4.09 2.55 23.88
C PRO A 39 -3.27 2.61 22.59
N VAL A 40 -1.98 2.25 22.68
CA VAL A 40 -1.08 2.17 21.53
C VAL A 40 -1.49 1.01 20.61
N VAL A 41 -1.75 -0.17 21.18
CA VAL A 41 -2.23 -1.34 20.41
C VAL A 41 -3.56 -1.04 19.73
N SER A 42 -4.53 -0.42 20.43
CA SER A 42 -5.79 -0.02 19.82
C SER A 42 -5.59 0.92 18.64
N SER A 43 -4.73 1.94 18.77
CA SER A 43 -4.46 2.89 17.68
C SER A 43 -3.76 2.22 16.49
N MET A 44 -2.85 1.28 16.73
CA MET A 44 -2.23 0.47 15.68
C MET A 44 -3.26 -0.42 14.96
N ASN A 45 -4.21 -1.00 15.68
CA ASN A 45 -5.27 -1.82 15.10
C ASN A 45 -6.19 -1.01 14.20
N GLU A 46 -6.53 0.21 14.60
CA GLU A 46 -7.32 1.12 13.76
C GLU A 46 -6.61 1.47 12.46
N MET A 47 -5.29 1.73 12.51
CA MET A 47 -4.50 1.96 11.30
C MET A 47 -4.48 0.73 10.39
N ILE A 48 -4.23 -0.46 10.95
CA ILE A 48 -4.26 -1.73 10.18
C ILE A 48 -5.64 -1.95 9.56
N GLN A 49 -6.71 -1.70 10.31
CA GLN A 49 -8.07 -1.86 9.83
C GLN A 49 -8.37 -0.91 8.67
N GLN A 50 -7.93 0.34 8.77
CA GLN A 50 -8.09 1.31 7.69
C GLN A 50 -7.28 0.90 6.46
N GLU A 51 -6.07 0.38 6.62
CA GLU A 51 -5.28 -0.12 5.50
C GLU A 51 -5.95 -1.33 4.82
N ASN A 52 -6.44 -2.28 5.61
CA ASN A 52 -7.21 -3.42 5.07
C ASN A 52 -8.51 -2.98 4.36
N GLN A 53 -9.08 -1.82 4.72
CA GLN A 53 -10.21 -1.26 3.98
C GLN A 53 -9.78 -0.66 2.63
N ASN A 54 -8.54 -0.16 2.55
CA ASN A 54 -7.96 0.35 1.30
C ASN A 54 -7.70 -0.78 0.29
N ASP A 55 -7.62 -2.05 0.70
CA ASP A 55 -7.44 -3.20 -0.20
C ASP A 55 -8.45 -3.25 -1.34
N THR A 56 -9.70 -2.86 -1.07
CA THR A 56 -10.73 -2.85 -2.12
C THR A 56 -10.42 -1.78 -3.18
N LEU A 57 -9.93 -0.61 -2.75
CA LEU A 57 -9.48 0.45 -3.66
C LEU A 57 -8.23 0.02 -4.43
N LEU A 58 -7.30 -0.69 -3.77
CA LEU A 58 -6.11 -1.23 -4.39
C LEU A 58 -6.44 -2.26 -5.48
N GLN A 59 -7.35 -3.21 -5.20
CA GLN A 59 -7.80 -4.20 -6.16
C GLN A 59 -8.50 -3.54 -7.36
N LYS A 60 -9.34 -2.54 -7.10
CA LYS A 60 -10.03 -1.77 -8.14
C LYS A 60 -9.03 -1.02 -9.02
N MET A 61 -8.06 -0.34 -8.41
CA MET A 61 -6.97 0.37 -9.09
C MET A 61 -6.16 -0.61 -9.96
N ALA A 62 -5.71 -1.73 -9.39
CA ALA A 62 -4.96 -2.76 -10.10
C ALA A 62 -5.69 -3.30 -11.33
N ALA A 63 -6.99 -3.59 -11.18
CA ALA A 63 -7.83 -4.04 -12.29
C ALA A 63 -7.92 -3.00 -13.40
N SER A 64 -8.19 -1.73 -13.06
CA SER A 64 -8.33 -0.69 -14.08
C SER A 64 -7.00 -0.34 -14.76
N VAL A 65 -5.88 -0.45 -14.06
CA VAL A 65 -4.55 -0.32 -14.67
C VAL A 65 -4.31 -1.44 -15.68
N GLU A 66 -4.62 -2.69 -15.34
CA GLU A 66 -4.45 -3.82 -16.27
C GLU A 66 -5.36 -3.66 -17.50
N GLU A 67 -6.58 -3.15 -17.32
CA GLU A 67 -7.50 -2.86 -18.44
C GLU A 67 -7.04 -1.70 -19.33
N ALA A 68 -6.36 -0.71 -18.74
CA ALA A 68 -5.83 0.45 -19.45
C ALA A 68 -4.50 0.17 -20.16
N LYS A 69 -3.78 -0.89 -19.76
CA LYS A 69 -2.45 -1.21 -20.28
C LYS A 69 -2.51 -1.62 -21.75
N LEU A 70 -1.89 -0.80 -22.61
CA LEU A 70 -1.70 -1.14 -24.02
C LEU A 70 -0.53 -2.13 -24.19
N LYS A 71 -0.81 -3.30 -24.75
CA LYS A 71 0.24 -4.29 -25.10
C LYS A 71 0.96 -3.96 -26.41
N THR A 72 0.35 -3.21 -27.32
CA THR A 72 0.97 -2.77 -28.58
C THR A 72 0.29 -1.50 -29.07
N ILE A 73 1.05 -0.39 -29.09
CA ILE A 73 0.53 0.95 -29.37
C ILE A 73 0.48 1.24 -30.88
N SER A 74 1.41 0.68 -31.67
CA SER A 74 1.65 1.05 -33.08
C SER A 74 0.58 0.60 -34.10
N ASN A 75 -0.37 -0.27 -33.73
CA ASN A 75 -1.34 -0.87 -34.65
C ASN A 75 -2.81 -0.60 -34.26
N GLN A 76 -3.06 0.33 -33.33
CA GLN A 76 -4.39 0.67 -32.85
C GLN A 76 -5.08 1.66 -33.80
N LYS A 77 -6.37 1.43 -34.10
CA LYS A 77 -7.17 2.39 -34.87
C LYS A 77 -7.44 3.63 -34.01
N VAL A 78 -7.32 4.83 -34.57
CA VAL A 78 -7.60 6.09 -33.86
C VAL A 78 -8.94 6.07 -33.14
N THR A 79 -10.00 5.56 -33.79
CA THR A 79 -11.34 5.43 -33.19
C THR A 79 -11.37 4.53 -31.96
N ASP A 80 -10.58 3.45 -31.93
CA ASP A 80 -10.49 2.54 -30.79
C ASP A 80 -9.74 3.21 -29.61
N LEU A 81 -8.70 3.98 -29.93
CA LEU A 81 -7.98 4.77 -28.93
C LEU A 81 -8.88 5.81 -28.27
N GLU A 82 -9.66 6.54 -29.07
CA GLU A 82 -10.56 7.60 -28.59
C GLU A 82 -11.74 7.04 -27.80
N GLN A 83 -12.40 6.00 -28.30
CA GLN A 83 -13.64 5.49 -27.70
C GLN A 83 -13.40 4.53 -26.53
N ASN A 84 -12.29 3.78 -26.54
CA ASN A 84 -12.07 2.71 -25.56
C ASN A 84 -10.86 2.98 -24.65
N MET A 85 -9.73 3.44 -25.20
CA MET A 85 -8.50 3.53 -24.40
C MET A 85 -8.40 4.80 -23.57
N ILE A 86 -8.76 5.97 -24.11
CA ILE A 86 -8.77 7.22 -23.35
C ILE A 86 -9.65 7.13 -22.09
N PRO A 87 -10.90 6.63 -22.17
CA PRO A 87 -11.74 6.49 -20.98
C PRO A 87 -11.13 5.57 -19.92
N LYS A 88 -10.54 4.42 -20.33
CA LYS A 88 -9.89 3.47 -19.42
C LYS A 88 -8.68 4.07 -18.73
N VAL A 89 -7.81 4.77 -19.47
CA VAL A 89 -6.65 5.48 -18.89
C VAL A 89 -7.10 6.53 -17.88
N ASN A 90 -8.13 7.31 -18.20
CA ASN A 90 -8.66 8.34 -17.29
C ASN A 90 -9.28 7.71 -16.03
N GLN A 91 -10.04 6.63 -16.18
CA GLN A 91 -10.61 5.88 -15.07
C GLN A 91 -9.51 5.32 -14.16
N ALA A 92 -8.48 4.69 -14.73
CA ALA A 92 -7.37 4.14 -13.97
C ALA A 92 -6.61 5.24 -13.22
N LYS A 93 -6.32 6.39 -13.86
CA LYS A 93 -5.72 7.57 -13.20
C LYS A 93 -6.56 8.07 -12.02
N SER A 94 -7.89 8.16 -12.20
CA SER A 94 -8.79 8.57 -11.12
C SER A 94 -8.75 7.60 -9.93
N GLN A 95 -8.67 6.30 -10.19
CA GLN A 95 -8.61 5.29 -9.12
C GLN A 95 -7.25 5.27 -8.42
N ILE A 96 -6.15 5.50 -9.14
CA ILE A 96 -4.83 5.71 -8.53
C ILE A 96 -4.87 6.91 -7.58
N ALA A 97 -5.48 8.02 -8.00
CA ALA A 97 -5.61 9.21 -7.15
C ALA A 97 -6.48 8.95 -5.91
N GLU A 98 -7.62 8.27 -6.08
CA GLU A 98 -8.48 7.83 -4.96
C GLU A 98 -7.70 6.95 -3.97
N TYR A 99 -6.93 6.00 -4.51
CA TYR A 99 -6.11 5.08 -3.72
C TYR A 99 -5.01 5.81 -2.93
N LYS A 100 -4.21 6.65 -3.58
CA LYS A 100 -3.14 7.43 -2.94
C LYS A 100 -3.68 8.28 -1.80
N LYS A 101 -4.83 8.93 -2.00
CA LYS A 101 -5.49 9.73 -0.96
C LYS A 101 -5.93 8.88 0.24
N ALA A 102 -6.41 7.66 -0.01
CA ALA A 102 -6.79 6.74 1.07
C ALA A 102 -5.57 6.32 1.90
N VAL A 103 -4.46 5.99 1.24
CA VAL A 103 -3.19 5.63 1.90
C VAL A 103 -2.58 6.83 2.65
N GLU A 104 -2.62 8.04 2.08
CA GLU A 104 -2.19 9.28 2.74
C GLU A 104 -3.00 9.55 4.03
N SER A 105 -4.30 9.21 4.06
CA SER A 105 -5.11 9.36 5.28
C SER A 105 -4.67 8.42 6.41
N VAL A 106 -4.09 7.26 6.09
CA VAL A 106 -3.49 6.34 7.07
C VAL A 106 -2.16 6.90 7.59
N GLN A 107 -1.38 7.59 6.75
CA GLN A 107 -0.16 8.29 7.18
C GLN A 107 -0.42 9.41 8.20
N GLU A 108 -1.57 10.08 8.14
CA GLU A 108 -1.92 11.09 9.15
C GLU A 108 -2.14 10.44 10.53
N ARG A 109 -2.88 9.32 10.60
CA ARG A 109 -3.05 8.57 11.85
C ARG A 109 -1.72 8.03 12.38
N PHE A 110 -0.83 7.59 11.48
CA PHE A 110 0.50 7.13 11.85
C PHE A 110 1.29 8.15 12.67
N LYS A 111 1.17 9.46 12.37
CA LYS A 111 1.84 10.53 13.13
C LYS A 111 1.41 10.54 14.60
N GLU A 112 0.12 10.36 14.85
CA GLU A 112 -0.43 10.33 16.20
C GLU A 112 0.05 9.11 16.97
N VAL A 113 0.04 7.93 16.36
CA VAL A 113 0.51 6.68 17.00
C VAL A 113 2.02 6.75 17.30
N LYS A 114 2.81 7.34 16.40
CA LYS A 114 4.24 7.60 16.62
C LYS A 114 4.48 8.47 17.86
N GLN A 115 3.65 9.49 18.07
CA GLN A 115 3.73 10.31 19.29
C GLN A 115 3.35 9.53 20.55
N GLN A 116 2.33 8.66 20.49
CA GLN A 116 1.95 7.81 21.64
C GLN A 116 3.06 6.84 22.01
N VAL A 117 3.68 6.17 21.03
CA VAL A 117 4.79 5.24 21.25
C VAL A 117 6.00 5.93 21.87
N ASN A 118 6.31 7.16 21.45
CA ASN A 118 7.43 7.92 22.01
C ASN A 118 7.23 8.33 23.48
N LYS A 119 5.99 8.30 23.99
CA LYS A 119 5.69 8.56 25.41
C LYS A 119 5.82 7.32 26.29
N LEU A 120 5.99 6.14 25.69
CA LEU A 120 6.24 4.90 26.44
C LEU A 120 7.63 4.95 27.08
N THR A 121 7.70 4.69 28.38
CA THR A 121 8.96 4.75 29.15
C THR A 121 9.59 3.38 29.37
N ASN A 122 8.83 2.29 29.19
CA ASN A 122 9.33 0.93 29.32
C ASN A 122 9.95 0.46 27.99
N PRO A 123 11.27 0.23 27.91
CA PRO A 123 11.92 -0.22 26.67
C PRO A 123 11.40 -1.55 26.14
N SER A 124 10.96 -2.47 27.01
CA SER A 124 10.43 -3.77 26.58
C SER A 124 9.12 -3.65 25.79
N ILE A 125 8.41 -2.53 25.97
CA ILE A 125 7.16 -2.19 25.30
C ILE A 125 7.44 -1.24 24.12
N GLN A 126 8.27 -0.22 24.37
CA GLN A 126 8.56 0.83 23.39
C GLN A 126 9.30 0.29 22.16
N GLN A 127 10.28 -0.60 22.33
CA GLN A 127 11.09 -1.09 21.21
C GLN A 127 10.27 -1.91 20.20
N PRO A 128 9.45 -2.89 20.60
CA PRO A 128 8.56 -3.59 19.67
C PRO A 128 7.59 -2.64 18.95
N ALA A 129 7.01 -1.68 19.67
CA ALA A 129 6.11 -0.69 19.11
C ALA A 129 6.79 0.22 18.07
N GLN A 130 8.00 0.72 18.35
CA GLN A 130 8.79 1.48 17.38
C GLN A 130 9.15 0.64 16.16
N ARG A 131 9.50 -0.64 16.35
CA ARG A 131 9.81 -1.53 15.24
C ARG A 131 8.61 -1.73 14.32
N PHE A 132 7.44 -1.98 14.88
CA PHE A 132 6.19 -2.05 14.14
C PHE A 132 5.95 -0.77 13.33
N LEU A 133 6.08 0.40 13.95
CA LEU A 133 5.89 1.68 13.26
C LEU A 133 6.88 1.88 12.10
N THR A 134 8.15 1.48 12.27
CA THR A 134 9.12 1.54 11.17
C THR A 134 8.75 0.60 10.02
N ASP A 135 8.39 -0.65 10.33
CA ASP A 135 8.00 -1.62 9.30
C ASP A 135 6.72 -1.17 8.57
N PHE A 136 5.76 -0.56 9.28
CA PHE A 136 4.53 0.00 8.73
C PHE A 136 4.80 1.22 7.84
N GLU A 137 5.60 2.19 8.31
CA GLU A 137 5.96 3.38 7.53
C GLU A 137 6.65 2.98 6.21
N THR A 138 7.54 1.99 6.27
CA THR A 138 8.25 1.47 5.10
C THR A 138 7.30 0.78 4.11
N SER A 139 6.32 0.02 4.62
CA SER A 139 5.35 -0.68 3.78
C SER A 139 4.46 0.31 3.03
N ILE A 140 3.93 1.31 3.73
CA ILE A 140 3.10 2.38 3.15
C ILE A 140 3.87 3.21 2.10
N GLN A 141 5.14 3.53 2.35
CA GLN A 141 5.97 4.24 1.37
C GLN A 141 6.18 3.44 0.08
N THR A 142 6.37 2.12 0.21
CA THR A 142 6.54 1.23 -0.93
C THR A 142 5.25 1.12 -1.75
N GLU A 143 4.11 1.03 -1.08
CA GLU A 143 2.78 1.06 -1.69
C GLU A 143 2.48 2.32 -2.48
N LEU A 144 2.75 3.50 -1.91
CA LEU A 144 2.64 4.78 -2.61
C LEU A 144 3.60 4.86 -3.81
N SER A 145 4.77 4.24 -3.71
CA SER A 145 5.73 4.16 -4.82
C SER A 145 5.19 3.29 -5.96
N ILE A 146 4.54 2.16 -5.66
CA ILE A 146 3.85 1.32 -6.65
C ILE A 146 2.77 2.12 -7.37
N ALA A 147 1.90 2.80 -6.62
CA ALA A 147 0.83 3.63 -7.18
C ALA A 147 1.37 4.75 -8.08
N THR A 148 2.48 5.39 -7.67
CA THR A 148 3.17 6.43 -8.46
C THR A 148 3.77 5.86 -9.75
N LYS A 149 4.36 4.66 -9.71
CA LYS A 149 4.88 4.01 -10.92
C LYS A 149 3.79 3.60 -11.90
N TYR A 150 2.63 3.18 -11.40
CA TYR A 150 1.46 2.98 -12.26
C TYR A 150 0.95 4.28 -12.89
N GLU A 151 0.99 5.39 -12.15
CA GLU A 151 0.65 6.72 -12.68
C GLU A 151 1.60 7.12 -13.81
N GLU A 152 2.92 6.93 -13.64
CA GLU A 152 3.94 7.14 -14.68
C GLU A 152 3.69 6.28 -15.92
N LEU A 153 3.35 5.00 -15.74
CA LEU A 153 3.03 4.08 -16.84
C LEU A 153 1.82 4.54 -17.64
N LEU A 154 0.74 4.93 -16.96
CA LEU A 154 -0.46 5.45 -17.61
C LEU A 154 -0.23 6.81 -18.27
N GLN A 155 0.66 7.64 -17.71
CA GLN A 155 1.03 8.90 -18.33
C GLN A 155 1.79 8.68 -19.64
N ASN A 156 2.78 7.78 -19.67
CA ASN A 156 3.49 7.40 -20.89
C ASN A 156 2.51 6.88 -21.97
N GLN A 157 1.58 6.01 -21.59
CA GLN A 157 0.55 5.52 -22.50
C GLN A 157 -0.38 6.62 -23.01
N SER A 158 -0.81 7.54 -22.13
CA SER A 158 -1.63 8.69 -22.49
C SER A 158 -0.94 9.58 -23.52
N GLU A 159 0.36 9.81 -23.37
CA GLU A 159 1.16 10.62 -24.30
C GLU A 159 1.30 9.94 -25.67
N ALA A 160 1.56 8.63 -25.67
CA ALA A 160 1.64 7.84 -26.90
C ALA A 160 0.29 7.78 -27.64
N ILE A 161 -0.82 7.61 -26.92
CA ILE A 161 -2.19 7.69 -27.49
C ILE A 161 -2.43 9.05 -28.14
N GLN A 162 -2.09 10.13 -27.44
CA GLN A 162 -2.26 11.49 -27.95
C GLN A 162 -1.38 11.77 -29.17
N ALA A 163 -0.16 11.21 -29.21
CA ALA A 163 0.72 11.31 -30.37
C ALA A 163 0.10 10.62 -31.60
N ILE A 164 -0.46 9.42 -31.45
CA ILE A 164 -1.14 8.70 -32.55
C ILE A 164 -2.33 9.49 -33.08
N ILE A 165 -3.24 9.92 -32.20
CA ILE A 165 -4.45 10.67 -32.58
C ILE A 165 -4.06 11.93 -33.36
N LYS A 166 -3.01 12.63 -32.93
CA LYS A 166 -2.53 13.87 -33.54
C LYS A 166 -1.54 13.64 -34.70
N SER A 167 -1.29 12.39 -35.08
CA SER A 167 -0.29 12.02 -36.10
C SER A 167 1.09 12.65 -35.84
N LYS A 168 1.52 12.67 -34.57
CA LYS A 168 2.82 13.15 -34.12
C LYS A 168 3.79 11.99 -33.90
N PRO A 169 5.12 12.26 -33.86
CA PRO A 169 6.10 11.25 -33.47
C PRO A 169 5.77 10.66 -32.10
N LEU A 170 5.97 9.35 -31.95
CA LEU A 170 5.77 8.67 -30.68
C LEU A 170 6.82 9.12 -29.66
N PRO A 171 6.44 9.31 -28.38
CA PRO A 171 7.40 9.53 -27.31
C PRO A 171 8.26 8.28 -27.08
N THR A 172 9.35 8.44 -26.34
CA THR A 172 10.16 7.30 -25.88
C THR A 172 9.31 6.39 -25.00
N ASP A 173 9.17 5.13 -25.39
CA ASP A 173 8.39 4.17 -24.62
C ASP A 173 9.25 3.53 -23.52
N ASN A 174 8.98 3.90 -22.27
CA ASN A 174 9.61 3.33 -21.08
C ASN A 174 8.74 2.28 -20.37
N SER A 175 7.68 1.77 -21.03
CA SER A 175 6.69 0.90 -20.39
C SER A 175 7.29 -0.38 -19.82
N ASP A 176 8.22 -1.04 -20.53
CA ASP A 176 8.86 -2.28 -20.06
C ASP A 176 9.73 -2.07 -18.81
N GLN A 177 10.45 -0.93 -18.76
CA GLN A 177 11.21 -0.55 -17.58
C GLN A 177 10.28 -0.30 -16.39
N LEU A 178 9.22 0.49 -16.59
CA LEU A 178 8.26 0.80 -15.53
C LEU A 178 7.58 -0.46 -15.00
N VAL A 179 7.19 -1.40 -15.88
CA VAL A 179 6.62 -2.69 -15.47
C VAL A 179 7.62 -3.50 -14.63
N THR A 180 8.90 -3.50 -15.02
CA THR A 180 9.95 -4.18 -14.24
C THR A 180 10.15 -3.56 -12.86
N GLU A 181 10.16 -2.22 -12.78
CA GLU A 181 10.26 -1.50 -11.50
C GLU A 181 9.05 -1.76 -10.60
N ILE A 182 7.84 -1.80 -11.17
CA ILE A 182 6.61 -2.14 -10.45
C ILE A 182 6.69 -3.56 -9.88
N ASP A 183 7.10 -4.55 -10.69
CA ASP A 183 7.22 -5.94 -10.24
C ASP A 183 8.23 -6.09 -9.07
N GLN A 184 9.34 -5.34 -9.13
CA GLN A 184 10.33 -5.29 -8.05
C GLN A 184 9.74 -4.68 -6.78
N LEU A 185 9.02 -3.56 -6.90
CA LEU A 185 8.37 -2.91 -5.77
C LEU A 185 7.28 -3.79 -5.14
N VAL A 186 6.47 -4.49 -5.95
CA VAL A 186 5.47 -5.44 -5.46
C VAL A 186 6.13 -6.58 -4.68
N SER A 187 7.23 -7.13 -5.20
CA SER A 187 7.99 -8.18 -4.51
C SER A 187 8.56 -7.68 -3.18
N LEU A 188 9.15 -6.48 -3.17
CA LEU A 188 9.66 -5.83 -1.96
C LEU A 188 8.54 -5.60 -0.93
N PHE A 189 7.38 -5.13 -1.38
CA PHE A 189 6.24 -4.85 -0.51
C PHE A 189 5.73 -6.13 0.16
N GLN A 190 5.65 -7.24 -0.57
CA GLN A 190 5.27 -8.54 0.00
C GLN A 190 6.24 -9.01 1.10
N GLU A 191 7.54 -8.74 0.95
CA GLU A 191 8.52 -9.02 2.01
C GLU A 191 8.34 -8.10 3.22
N GLN A 192 8.03 -6.83 2.99
CA GLN A 192 7.78 -5.87 4.06
C GLN A 192 6.51 -6.19 4.84
N VAL A 193 5.44 -6.65 4.19
CA VAL A 193 4.22 -7.13 4.86
C VAL A 193 4.53 -8.30 5.81
N LYS A 194 5.42 -9.23 5.41
CA LYS A 194 5.86 -10.31 6.30
C LYS A 194 6.60 -9.77 7.53
N LYS A 195 7.47 -8.78 7.35
CA LYS A 195 8.20 -8.11 8.45
C LYS A 195 7.25 -7.35 9.38
N LEU A 196 6.29 -6.62 8.81
CA LEU A 196 5.25 -5.90 9.52
C LEU A 196 4.40 -6.85 10.39
N ASN A 197 3.94 -7.96 9.82
CA ASN A 197 3.21 -8.98 10.57
C ASN A 197 4.06 -9.54 11.73
N ALA A 198 5.33 -9.83 11.47
CA ALA A 198 6.23 -10.33 12.51
C ALA A 198 6.50 -9.30 13.63
N SER A 199 6.64 -8.01 13.31
CA SER A 199 6.82 -6.97 14.33
C SER A 199 5.54 -6.69 15.10
N TYR A 200 4.37 -6.77 14.46
CA TYR A 200 3.08 -6.67 15.15
C TYR A 200 2.87 -7.82 16.15
N GLN A 201 3.24 -9.06 15.80
CA GLN A 201 3.19 -10.18 16.76
C GLN A 201 4.08 -9.93 18.00
N LYS A 202 5.23 -9.27 17.82
CA LYS A 202 6.07 -8.87 18.97
C LYS A 202 5.38 -7.84 19.84
N VAL A 203 4.67 -6.86 19.25
CA VAL A 203 3.86 -5.89 20.00
C VAL A 203 2.76 -6.57 20.81
N LEU A 204 2.12 -7.63 20.29
CA LEU A 204 1.09 -8.37 21.01
C LEU A 204 1.62 -9.26 22.14
N SER A 205 2.93 -9.53 22.16
CA SER A 205 3.58 -10.44 23.13
C SER A 205 4.20 -9.75 24.35
N VAL A 206 4.12 -8.43 24.44
CA VAL A 206 4.67 -7.61 25.54
C VAL A 206 3.74 -7.42 26.71
#